data_AF-A0A090KUF2-F1
#
_entry.id   AF-A0A090KUF2-F1
#
_cell.length_a   1.000
_cell.length_b   1.000
_cell.length_c   1.000
_cell.angle_alpha   90.00
_cell.angle_beta   90.00
_cell.angle_gamma   90.00
#
_symmetry.space_group_name_H-M   'P 1'
#
loop_
_entity.id
_entity.type
_entity.pdbx_description
1 polymer ?
#
loop_
_entity_poly.entity_id
_entity_poly.type
_entity_poly.pdbx_seq_one_letter_code
_entity_poly.pdbx_strand_id
1 'polypeptide(L)'
;MLQTFYTVDYFLSSNLAVCREKGCMGRIYLILMEWSMHGIPWLIISTTLCLFKKFLFDKNSQYYNFPYVLLLGILIDLIIVGIIKMIFRRRRPNYNEESDQYYDAPIADKYSFPSGHTSRASMLAFLADIVVNIGDWWVTLLKEFFQELGINY
;
A
#
# COMPACT_ATOMS: atom_id res chain seq x y z
N MET A 1 -16.88 -19.59 15.15
CA MET A 1 -15.70 -18.68 15.25
C MET A 1 -15.30 -18.14 13.88
N LEU A 2 -14.92 -18.99 12.91
CA LEU A 2 -14.56 -18.53 11.56
C LEU A 2 -15.70 -17.83 10.79
N GLN A 3 -16.95 -18.33 10.86
CA GLN A 3 -18.08 -17.62 10.25
C GLN A 3 -18.31 -16.23 10.86
N THR A 4 -18.10 -16.09 12.17
CA THR A 4 -18.26 -14.82 12.89
C THR A 4 -17.27 -13.78 12.38
N PHE A 5 -15.99 -14.15 12.23
CA PHE A 5 -14.99 -13.28 11.65
C PHE A 5 -15.32 -12.89 10.20
N TYR A 6 -15.76 -13.85 9.40
CA TYR A 6 -16.20 -13.57 8.03
C TYR A 6 -17.36 -12.58 7.98
N THR A 7 -18.37 -12.71 8.84
CA THR A 7 -19.50 -11.78 8.88
C THR A 7 -19.11 -10.38 9.31
N VAL A 8 -18.20 -10.26 10.29
CA VAL A 8 -17.69 -8.95 10.75
C VAL A 8 -16.85 -8.28 9.66
N ASP A 9 -15.92 -9.02 9.05
CA ASP A 9 -15.10 -8.54 7.93
C ASP A 9 -15.97 -8.13 6.73
N TYR A 10 -16.99 -8.92 6.39
CA TYR A 10 -17.93 -8.59 5.32
C TYR A 10 -18.71 -7.32 5.65
N PHE A 11 -19.26 -7.21 6.86
CA PHE A 11 -20.01 -6.04 7.32
C PHE A 11 -19.15 -4.77 7.30
N LEU A 12 -17.92 -4.83 7.81
CA LEU A 12 -17.00 -3.68 7.79
C LEU A 12 -16.65 -3.30 6.35
N SER A 13 -16.31 -4.28 5.51
CA SER A 13 -15.95 -4.05 4.12
C SER A 13 -17.11 -3.42 3.32
N SER A 14 -18.36 -3.85 3.56
CA SER A 14 -19.52 -3.26 2.88
C SER A 14 -19.83 -1.84 3.34
N ASN A 15 -19.65 -1.53 4.62
CA ASN A 15 -19.90 -0.18 5.15
C ASN A 15 -18.78 0.82 4.79
N LEU A 16 -17.54 0.35 4.65
CA LEU A 16 -16.39 1.18 4.27
C LEU A 16 -16.26 1.40 2.75
N ALA A 17 -17.04 0.69 1.93
CA ALA A 17 -17.05 0.83 0.47
C ALA A 17 -17.75 2.13 0.01
N VAL A 18 -17.14 3.27 0.34
CA VAL A 18 -17.63 4.62 -0.01
C VAL A 18 -17.40 4.91 -1.49
N CYS A 19 -18.35 5.60 -2.14
CA CYS A 19 -18.23 6.06 -3.53
C CYS A 19 -17.94 4.97 -4.56
N ARG A 20 -18.53 3.80 -4.33
CA ARG A 20 -18.46 2.64 -5.22
C ARG A 20 -19.13 2.87 -6.57
N GLU A 21 -20.26 3.56 -6.61
CA GLU A 21 -21.04 3.77 -7.84
C GLU A 21 -20.34 4.68 -8.86
N LYS A 22 -20.53 4.38 -10.15
CA LYS A 22 -20.04 5.19 -11.28
C LYS A 22 -20.79 6.53 -11.29
N GLY A 23 -20.18 7.57 -10.71
CA GLY A 23 -20.76 8.92 -10.64
C GLY A 23 -20.49 9.67 -9.35
N CYS A 24 -20.02 9.00 -8.27
CA CYS A 24 -19.60 9.74 -7.08
C CYS A 24 -18.34 10.59 -7.36
N MET A 25 -18.35 11.87 -6.99
CA MET A 25 -17.20 12.77 -7.09
C MET A 25 -15.96 12.25 -6.33
N GLY A 26 -16.15 11.59 -5.18
CA GLY A 26 -15.07 10.98 -4.39
C GLY A 26 -14.31 9.87 -5.11
N ARG A 27 -14.92 9.25 -6.13
CA ARG A 27 -14.35 8.11 -6.86
C ARG A 27 -13.05 8.46 -7.58
N ILE A 28 -12.90 9.69 -8.08
CA ILE A 28 -11.66 10.11 -8.74
C ILE A 28 -10.46 10.07 -7.79
N TYR A 29 -10.65 10.49 -6.54
CA TYR A 29 -9.60 10.46 -5.53
C TYR A 29 -9.19 9.02 -5.20
N LEU A 30 -10.16 8.10 -5.10
CA LEU A 30 -9.89 6.68 -4.87
C LEU A 30 -9.08 6.06 -6.01
N ILE A 31 -9.41 6.38 -7.27
CA ILE A 31 -8.67 5.92 -8.44
C ILE A 31 -7.24 6.50 -8.46
N LEU A 32 -7.08 7.78 -8.12
CA LEU A 32 -5.75 8.39 -8.02
C LEU A 32 -4.90 7.73 -6.91
N MET A 33 -5.51 7.41 -5.77
CA MET A 33 -4.83 6.68 -4.70
C MET A 33 -4.41 5.28 -5.15
N GLU A 34 -5.28 4.56 -5.87
CA GLU A 34 -4.97 3.25 -6.44
C GLU A 34 -3.75 3.34 -7.39
N TRP A 35 -3.76 4.30 -8.32
CA TRP A 35 -2.65 4.54 -9.23
C TRP A 35 -1.35 4.92 -8.51
N SER A 36 -1.45 5.77 -7.49
CA SER A 36 -0.29 6.23 -6.73
C SER A 36 0.43 5.06 -6.04
N MET A 37 -0.31 4.06 -5.57
CA MET A 37 0.24 2.91 -4.86
C MET A 37 0.46 1.71 -5.78
N HIS A 38 0.31 1.88 -7.09
CA HIS A 38 0.45 0.79 -8.06
C HIS A 38 1.91 0.34 -8.20
N GLY A 39 2.15 -0.96 -8.44
CA GLY A 39 3.50 -1.54 -8.39
C GLY A 39 4.35 -1.16 -9.60
N ILE A 40 3.73 -1.10 -10.77
CA ILE A 40 4.40 -0.81 -12.04
C ILE A 40 5.08 0.58 -12.05
N PRO A 41 4.40 1.69 -11.70
CA PRO A 41 5.06 3.00 -11.62
C PRO A 41 6.28 3.01 -10.70
N TRP A 42 6.15 2.45 -9.48
CA TRP A 42 7.25 2.43 -8.51
C TRP A 42 8.42 1.54 -8.93
N LEU A 43 8.17 0.42 -9.62
CA LEU A 43 9.22 -0.40 -10.23
C LEU A 43 10.00 0.38 -11.29
N ILE A 44 9.31 1.09 -12.19
CA ILE A 44 9.95 1.90 -13.24
C ILE A 44 10.77 3.04 -12.63
N ILE A 45 10.19 3.77 -11.66
CA ILE A 45 10.85 4.89 -10.99
C ILE A 45 12.10 4.41 -10.25
N SER A 46 11.98 3.37 -9.42
CA SER A 46 13.11 2.86 -8.62
C SER A 46 14.24 2.30 -9.48
N THR A 47 13.91 1.61 -10.57
CA THR A 47 14.90 1.12 -11.54
C THR A 47 15.60 2.28 -12.25
N THR A 48 14.84 3.29 -12.70
CA THR A 48 15.41 4.48 -13.34
C THR A 48 16.33 5.23 -12.39
N LEU A 49 15.92 5.45 -11.14
CA LEU A 49 16.76 6.08 -10.12
C LEU A 49 18.04 5.28 -9.88
N CYS A 50 17.99 3.95 -9.85
CA CYS A 50 19.18 3.10 -9.72
C CYS A 50 20.17 3.31 -10.88
N LEU A 51 19.68 3.38 -12.12
CA LEU A 51 20.50 3.55 -13.32
C LEU A 51 21.17 4.94 -13.37
N PHE A 52 20.43 5.99 -13.01
CA PHE A 52 20.89 7.38 -13.11
C PHE A 52 21.46 7.95 -11.80
N LYS A 53 21.60 7.14 -10.74
CA LYS A 53 21.99 7.63 -9.41
C LYS A 53 23.31 8.41 -9.37
N LYS A 54 24.29 8.04 -10.20
CA LYS A 54 25.59 8.72 -10.28
C LYS A 54 25.48 10.16 -10.78
N PHE A 55 24.43 10.45 -11.55
CA PHE A 55 24.14 11.78 -12.09
C PHE A 55 23.20 12.56 -11.15
N LEU A 56 22.25 11.87 -10.52
CA LEU A 56 21.21 12.49 -9.69
C LEU A 56 21.64 12.76 -8.24
N PHE A 57 22.59 12.00 -7.70
CA PHE A 57 22.96 12.06 -6.29
C PHE A 57 24.48 12.15 -6.09
N ASP A 58 24.89 12.99 -5.14
CA ASP A 58 26.28 13.03 -4.68
C ASP A 58 26.63 11.71 -3.97
N LYS A 59 27.83 11.19 -4.24
CA LYS A 59 28.35 9.92 -3.71
C LYS A 59 28.42 9.91 -2.18
N ASN A 60 28.67 11.07 -1.57
CA ASN A 60 28.75 11.21 -0.11
C ASN A 60 27.40 11.49 0.55
N SER A 61 26.33 11.67 -0.23
CA SER A 61 25.00 11.93 0.30
C SER A 61 24.33 10.66 0.82
N GLN A 62 23.53 10.80 1.88
CA GLN A 62 22.66 9.73 2.40
C GLN A 62 21.68 9.19 1.33
N TYR A 63 21.33 9.99 0.32
CA TYR A 63 20.42 9.59 -0.75
C TYR A 63 21.07 8.68 -1.82
N TYR A 64 22.40 8.56 -1.85
CA TYR A 64 23.11 7.86 -2.93
C TYR A 64 22.75 6.37 -3.06
N ASN A 65 22.42 5.72 -1.94
CA ASN A 65 22.05 4.31 -1.89
C ASN A 65 20.54 4.09 -1.76
N PHE A 66 19.76 5.15 -1.54
CA PHE A 66 18.30 5.06 -1.39
C PHE A 66 17.60 4.38 -2.58
N PRO A 67 17.97 4.63 -3.85
CA PRO A 67 17.33 3.95 -4.99
C PRO A 67 17.42 2.42 -4.91
N TYR A 68 18.53 1.87 -4.41
CA TYR A 68 18.68 0.41 -4.25
C TYR A 68 17.79 -0.14 -3.15
N VAL A 69 17.70 0.57 -2.02
CA VAL A 69 16.82 0.20 -0.91
C VAL A 69 15.36 0.23 -1.36
N LEU A 70 14.97 1.27 -2.11
CA LEU A 70 13.62 1.39 -2.68
C LEU A 70 13.30 0.26 -3.64
N LEU A 71 14.20 -0.04 -4.60
CA LEU A 71 13.99 -1.13 -5.56
C LEU A 71 13.89 -2.49 -4.85
N LEU A 72 14.80 -2.76 -3.91
CA LEU A 72 14.78 -4.00 -3.13
C LEU A 72 13.49 -4.12 -2.31
N GLY A 73 13.06 -3.04 -1.65
CA GLY A 73 11.81 -2.99 -0.91
C GLY A 73 10.61 -3.36 -1.79
N ILE A 74 10.48 -2.74 -2.96
CA ILE A 74 9.40 -3.03 -3.90
C ILE A 74 9.42 -4.50 -4.36
N LEU A 75 10.60 -5.05 -4.67
CA LEU A 75 10.71 -6.46 -5.06
C LEU A 75 10.29 -7.41 -3.93
N ILE A 76 10.74 -7.14 -2.70
CA ILE A 76 10.37 -7.92 -1.52
C ILE A 76 8.86 -7.83 -1.26
N ASP A 77 8.26 -6.63 -1.31
CA ASP A 77 6.81 -6.41 -1.18
C ASP A 77 6.03 -7.27 -2.17
N LEU A 78 6.37 -7.19 -3.46
CA LEU A 78 5.68 -7.95 -4.51
C LEU A 78 5.80 -9.47 -4.30
N ILE A 79 6.98 -9.96 -3.92
CA ILE A 79 7.21 -11.39 -3.67
C ILE A 79 6.42 -11.86 -2.45
N ILE A 80 6.54 -11.17 -1.31
CA ILE A 80 5.88 -11.57 -0.06
C ILE A 80 4.36 -11.48 -0.22
N VAL A 81 3.83 -10.37 -0.72
CA VAL A 81 2.38 -10.19 -0.95
C VAL A 81 1.89 -11.24 -1.93
N GLY A 82 2.62 -11.48 -3.03
CA GLY A 82 2.28 -12.51 -4.02
C GLY A 82 2.20 -13.90 -3.41
N ILE A 83 3.19 -14.30 -2.61
CA ILE A 83 3.22 -15.59 -1.91
C ILE A 83 2.03 -15.71 -0.95
N ILE A 84 1.79 -14.69 -0.12
CA ILE A 84 0.68 -14.73 0.85
C ILE A 84 -0.67 -14.80 0.12
N LYS A 85 -0.86 -14.03 -0.96
CA LYS A 85 -2.06 -14.11 -1.81
C LYS A 85 -2.28 -15.53 -2.35
N MET A 86 -1.20 -16.19 -2.78
CA MET A 86 -1.25 -17.56 -3.30
C MET A 86 -1.47 -18.63 -2.21
N ILE A 87 -1.11 -18.37 -0.96
CA ILE A 87 -1.36 -19.27 0.18
C ILE A 87 -2.83 -19.17 0.61
N PHE A 88 -3.31 -17.95 0.88
CA PHE A 88 -4.63 -17.74 1.48
C PHE A 88 -5.76 -17.80 0.46
N ARG A 89 -5.51 -17.39 -0.79
CA ARG A 89 -6.44 -17.46 -1.93
C ARG A 89 -7.86 -16.95 -1.64
N ARG A 90 -8.01 -15.99 -0.72
CA ARG A 90 -9.30 -15.42 -0.34
C ARG A 90 -9.90 -14.69 -1.55
N ARG A 91 -11.12 -15.06 -1.94
CA ARG A 91 -11.82 -14.39 -3.06
C ARG A 91 -12.14 -12.94 -2.71
N ARG A 92 -12.15 -12.06 -3.71
CA ARG A 92 -12.66 -10.71 -3.55
C ARG A 92 -14.19 -10.73 -3.33
N PRO A 93 -14.76 -9.76 -2.60
CA PRO A 93 -16.20 -9.68 -2.43
C PRO A 93 -16.91 -9.46 -3.77
N ASN A 94 -18.01 -10.20 -4.01
CA ASN A 94 -18.75 -10.20 -5.29
C ASN A 94 -19.38 -8.85 -5.68
N TYR A 95 -19.37 -7.88 -4.77
CA TYR A 95 -19.91 -6.57 -4.99
C TYR A 95 -18.90 -5.61 -5.65
N ASN A 96 -17.60 -5.92 -5.66
CA ASN A 96 -16.65 -5.13 -6.45
C ASN A 96 -16.90 -5.42 -7.93
N GLU A 97 -17.26 -4.39 -8.71
CA GLU A 97 -17.38 -4.55 -10.16
C GLU A 97 -16.02 -4.95 -10.72
N GLU A 98 -15.96 -6.10 -11.42
CA GLU A 98 -14.74 -6.62 -12.04
C GLU A 98 -14.12 -5.63 -13.05
N SER A 99 -14.86 -4.60 -13.47
CA SER A 99 -14.47 -3.64 -14.50
C SER A 99 -13.55 -2.50 -14.04
N ASP A 100 -13.34 -2.31 -12.74
CA ASP A 100 -12.62 -1.12 -12.22
C ASP A 100 -11.12 -1.35 -12.00
N GLN A 101 -10.63 -2.57 -12.20
CA GLN A 101 -9.25 -2.95 -11.94
C GLN A 101 -8.42 -2.94 -13.23
N TYR A 102 -8.13 -1.75 -13.75
CA TYR A 102 -7.67 -1.60 -15.12
C TYR A 102 -6.21 -2.02 -15.40
N TYR A 103 -5.42 -2.42 -14.39
CA TYR A 103 -4.01 -2.80 -14.56
C TYR A 103 -3.54 -3.90 -13.61
N ASP A 104 -4.46 -4.76 -13.19
CA ASP A 104 -4.16 -5.85 -12.27
C ASP A 104 -3.33 -6.96 -12.94
N ALA A 105 -2.42 -7.54 -12.17
CA ALA A 105 -1.70 -8.75 -12.57
C ALA A 105 -2.70 -9.92 -12.62
N PRO A 106 -2.88 -10.59 -13.78
CA PRO A 106 -3.99 -11.51 -14.03
C PRO A 106 -4.08 -12.76 -13.13
N ILE A 107 -3.05 -13.03 -12.32
CA ILE A 107 -2.95 -14.23 -11.47
C ILE A 107 -3.08 -13.91 -9.98
N ALA A 108 -2.41 -12.86 -9.48
CA ALA A 108 -2.38 -12.54 -8.06
C ALA A 108 -3.58 -11.68 -7.62
N ASP A 109 -4.12 -10.85 -8.51
CA ASP A 109 -5.12 -9.88 -8.10
C ASP A 109 -6.55 -10.42 -8.00
N LYS A 110 -6.75 -11.70 -8.32
CA LYS A 110 -8.00 -12.42 -8.00
C LYS A 110 -8.19 -12.59 -6.49
N TYR A 111 -7.12 -12.46 -5.70
CA TYR A 111 -7.16 -12.64 -4.25
C TYR A 111 -7.16 -11.31 -3.49
N SER A 112 -8.03 -11.21 -2.49
CA SER A 112 -8.25 -9.99 -1.69
C SER A 112 -7.30 -9.83 -0.50
N PHE A 113 -6.63 -10.91 -0.07
CA PHE A 113 -5.78 -10.90 1.11
C PHE A 113 -4.34 -11.30 0.79
N PRO A 114 -3.33 -10.50 1.17
CA PRO A 114 -3.42 -9.14 1.75
C PRO A 114 -3.62 -8.08 0.66
N SER A 115 -3.92 -6.84 1.07
CA SER A 115 -3.96 -5.69 0.17
C SER A 115 -2.54 -5.29 -0.25
N GLY A 116 -2.24 -5.43 -1.55
CA GLY A 116 -0.94 -5.01 -2.10
C GLY A 116 -0.71 -3.50 -2.02
N HIS A 117 -1.75 -2.70 -2.28
CA HIS A 117 -1.67 -1.24 -2.16
C HIS A 117 -1.35 -0.80 -0.73
N THR A 118 -1.99 -1.41 0.27
CA THR A 118 -1.75 -1.09 1.68
C THR A 118 -0.35 -1.48 2.12
N SER A 119 0.10 -2.69 1.76
CA SER A 119 1.47 -3.15 2.06
C SER A 119 2.52 -2.19 1.49
N ARG A 120 2.36 -1.81 0.22
CA ARG A 120 3.27 -0.91 -0.48
C ARG A 120 3.23 0.51 0.07
N ALA A 121 2.06 1.03 0.40
CA ALA A 121 1.90 2.33 1.05
C ALA A 121 2.66 2.38 2.38
N SER A 122 2.49 1.37 3.23
CA SER A 122 3.20 1.27 4.51
C SER A 122 4.71 1.18 4.33
N MET A 123 5.18 0.37 3.38
CA MET A 123 6.60 0.27 3.06
C MET A 123 7.19 1.61 2.57
N LEU A 124 6.52 2.28 1.63
CA LEU A 124 6.95 3.58 1.10
C LEU A 124 6.96 4.66 2.18
N ALA A 125 5.94 4.70 3.04
CA ALA A 125 5.87 5.63 4.16
C ALA A 125 7.05 5.45 5.13
N PHE A 126 7.37 4.20 5.48
CA PHE A 126 8.50 3.89 6.36
C PHE A 126 9.85 4.26 5.72
N LEU A 127 10.02 3.98 4.43
CA LEU A 127 11.23 4.38 3.70
C LEU A 127 11.36 5.91 3.60
N ALA A 128 10.24 6.62 3.41
CA ALA A 128 10.23 8.08 3.38
C ALA A 128 10.62 8.67 4.75
N ASP A 129 10.10 8.11 5.84
CA ASP A 129 10.44 8.53 7.19
C ASP A 129 11.94 8.39 7.49
N ILE A 130 12.55 7.25 7.15
CA ILE A 130 13.99 7.01 7.30
C ILE A 130 14.83 8.05 6.54
N VAL A 131 14.39 8.45 5.35
CA VAL A 131 15.17 9.28 4.43
C VAL A 131 15.01 10.77 4.67
N VAL A 132 13.78 11.18 5.00
CA VAL A 132 13.44 12.57 5.26
C VAL A 132 13.69 12.92 6.73
N ASN A 133 13.76 11.92 7.61
CA ASN A 133 13.81 12.07 9.06
C ASN A 133 12.71 13.04 9.51
N ILE A 134 11.46 12.62 9.27
CA ILE A 134 10.26 13.44 9.50
C ILE A 134 10.11 13.78 11.00
N GLY A 135 10.86 13.09 11.87
CA GLY A 135 10.89 13.28 13.32
C GLY A 135 9.74 12.57 14.01
N ASP A 136 9.80 12.44 15.33
CA ASP A 136 8.87 11.62 16.10
C ASP A 136 7.50 12.27 16.37
N TRP A 137 7.17 13.40 15.72
CA TRP A 137 5.93 14.15 16.01
C TRP A 137 4.66 13.33 15.76
N TRP A 138 4.69 12.44 14.77
CA TRP A 138 3.59 11.53 14.47
C TRP A 138 3.41 10.47 15.57
N VAL A 139 4.49 10.08 16.25
CA VAL A 139 4.45 9.19 17.43
C VAL A 139 3.76 9.92 18.58
N THR A 140 4.07 11.20 18.79
CA THR A 140 3.40 12.03 19.79
C THR A 140 1.92 12.19 19.47
N LEU A 141 1.56 12.50 18.22
CA LEU A 141 0.17 12.59 17.78
C LEU A 141 -0.60 11.27 18.00
N LEU A 142 0.01 10.13 17.67
CA LEU A 142 -0.59 8.83 17.91
C LEU A 142 -0.80 8.57 19.42
N LYS A 143 0.20 8.88 20.24
CA LYS A 143 0.08 8.76 21.70
C LYS A 143 -1.09 9.59 22.23
N GLU A 144 -1.21 10.84 21.78
CA GLU A 144 -2.34 11.72 22.15
C GLU A 144 -3.68 11.13 21.72
N PHE A 145 -3.81 10.70 20.45
CA PHE A 145 -5.04 10.08 19.94
C PHE A 145 -5.46 8.84 20.74
N PHE A 146 -4.51 7.97 21.06
CA PHE A 146 -4.80 6.77 21.82
C PHE A 146 -5.09 7.05 23.30
N GLN A 147 -4.50 8.10 23.85
CA GLN A 147 -4.82 8.60 25.18
C GLN A 147 -6.26 9.14 25.22
N GLU A 148 -6.73 9.82 24.15
CA GLU A 148 -8.15 10.20 24.00
C GLU A 148 -9.07 8.98 23.94
N LEU A 149 -8.62 7.87 23.36
CA LEU A 149 -9.34 6.60 23.34
C LEU A 149 -9.26 5.82 24.66
N GLY A 150 -8.58 6.36 25.69
CA GLY A 150 -8.43 5.72 26.99
C GLY A 150 -7.47 4.53 27.01
N ILE A 151 -6.62 4.39 25.98
CA ILE A 151 -5.62 3.32 25.88
C ILE A 151 -4.28 3.89 26.34
N ASN A 152 -3.89 3.56 27.58
CA ASN A 152 -2.59 3.96 28.14
C ASN A 152 -1.53 2.89 27.85
N TYR A 153 -0.34 3.32 27.41
CA TYR A 153 0.84 2.49 27.13
C TYR A 153 1.92 2.71 28.18
#